data_AF-A0ABC8UXF5-F1
#
_entry.id   AF-A0ABC8UXF5-F1
#
_cell.length_a   1.000
_cell.length_b   1.000
_cell.length_c   1.000
_cell.angle_alpha   90.00
_cell.angle_beta   90.00
_cell.angle_gamma   90.00
#
_symmetry.space_group_name_H-M   'P 1'
#
loop_
_entity.id
_entity.type
_entity.pdbx_description
1 polymer ?
#
loop_
_entity_poly.entity_id
_entity_poly.type
_entity_poly.pdbx_seq_one_letter_code
_entity_poly.pdbx_strand_id
1 'polypeptide(L)'
;MNAYSVDLISFIGLAAAIEKDLWATGTVNEEYLKALNALFGNFPRLRATEPATLSIPHLVTSLKTGSEATQESALDALFLLRQAWSACPAEVSRAQSIAAADAIPLLQYLIQSGPPRFQEKAEFLLHFIGLAAAIEKDLWATGTVNEEYLKALNALFGNFPRLRATEPATLSIPHLVTSLKTGSEATQESALDALFLLRQAWSACPAEVSRAQSIAAADAIPLLQYLIQSGPPRFQEKAEFLLQCLPGTLTVTIKRGNNMKQSVGNPSVYCKLTLGNTPPRQTKIVSTGPNPEWDESFVWSFESPPKGQKLHISCKNKSKMGKNSFGKVTIQIDRVVMLGAVAGEYTLLPESKSGASRNLEIEFQWSNK
;
A
#
# COMPACT_ATOMS: atom_id res chain seq x y z
N MET A 1 -16.73 35.22 20.53
CA MET A 1 -17.49 34.01 20.11
C MET A 1 -16.50 32.90 19.87
N ASN A 2 -16.63 31.79 20.59
CA ASN A 2 -15.71 30.65 20.49
C ASN A 2 -15.90 29.94 19.15
N ALA A 3 -14.82 29.41 18.54
CA ALA A 3 -14.89 28.64 17.29
C ALA A 3 -15.93 27.51 17.34
N TYR A 4 -16.13 26.90 18.51
CA TYR A 4 -17.16 25.89 18.77
C TYR A 4 -18.61 26.40 18.63
N SER A 5 -18.90 27.67 18.92
CA SER A 5 -20.25 28.22 18.78
C SER A 5 -20.59 28.54 17.33
N VAL A 6 -19.57 28.88 16.53
CA VAL A 6 -19.75 29.13 15.08
C VAL A 6 -20.00 27.80 14.36
N ASP A 7 -19.25 26.75 14.68
CA ASP A 7 -19.44 25.40 14.10
C ASP A 7 -20.85 24.83 14.39
N LEU A 8 -21.39 25.03 15.60
CA LEU A 8 -22.73 24.57 15.96
C LEU A 8 -23.84 25.36 15.23
N ILE A 9 -23.70 26.68 15.11
CA ILE A 9 -24.66 27.53 14.38
C ILE A 9 -24.62 27.24 12.89
N SER A 10 -23.45 27.00 12.30
CA SER A 10 -23.31 26.61 10.90
C SER A 10 -23.83 25.18 10.64
N PHE A 11 -23.68 24.26 11.59
CA PHE A 11 -24.27 22.91 11.52
C PHE A 11 -25.79 22.96 11.61
N ILE A 12 -26.35 23.72 12.55
CA ILE A 12 -27.80 23.98 12.66
C ILE A 12 -28.30 24.71 11.41
N GLY A 13 -27.52 25.65 10.86
CA GLY A 13 -27.85 26.37 9.63
C GLY A 13 -27.86 25.48 8.40
N LEU A 14 -26.93 24.53 8.28
CA LEU A 14 -26.93 23.53 7.21
C LEU A 14 -28.10 22.55 7.38
N ALA A 15 -28.32 22.03 8.58
CA ALA A 15 -29.44 21.15 8.89
C ALA A 15 -30.80 21.84 8.65
N ALA A 16 -30.95 23.10 9.05
CA ALA A 16 -32.15 23.90 8.84
C ALA A 16 -32.32 24.34 7.38
N ALA A 17 -31.24 24.62 6.64
CA ALA A 17 -31.31 24.93 5.21
C ALA A 17 -31.71 23.68 4.39
N ILE A 18 -31.20 22.51 4.79
CA ILE A 18 -31.63 21.21 4.26
C ILE A 18 -33.10 20.99 4.63
N GLU A 19 -33.50 21.05 5.90
CA GLU A 19 -34.88 20.79 6.33
C GLU A 19 -35.92 21.78 5.77
N LYS A 20 -35.61 23.08 5.69
CA LYS A 20 -36.58 24.12 5.32
C LYS A 20 -36.91 24.12 3.82
N ASP A 21 -35.97 23.78 2.95
CA ASP A 21 -36.19 23.71 1.51
C ASP A 21 -36.57 22.30 1.02
N LEU A 22 -36.17 21.21 1.70
CA LEU A 22 -36.47 19.83 1.26
C LEU A 22 -37.97 19.48 1.26
N TRP A 23 -38.78 20.09 2.13
CA TRP A 23 -40.17 19.65 2.37
C TRP A 23 -41.23 20.52 1.71
N ALA A 24 -40.89 21.71 1.19
CA ALA A 24 -41.89 22.69 0.79
C ALA A 24 -42.18 22.76 -0.71
N THR A 25 -41.21 22.54 -1.60
CA THR A 25 -41.38 22.93 -3.02
C THR A 25 -40.95 21.89 -4.06
N GLY A 26 -40.20 20.84 -3.69
CA GLY A 26 -39.80 19.78 -4.63
C GLY A 26 -38.85 20.22 -5.76
N THR A 27 -38.38 21.47 -5.75
CA THR A 27 -37.44 22.02 -6.72
C THR A 27 -36.27 22.69 -6.01
N VAL A 28 -35.06 22.19 -6.24
CA VAL A 28 -33.82 22.80 -5.72
C VAL A 28 -33.63 24.15 -6.42
N ASN A 29 -33.73 25.24 -5.68
CA ASN A 29 -33.63 26.59 -6.26
C ASN A 29 -32.16 27.04 -6.39
N GLU A 30 -31.84 27.92 -7.33
CA GLU A 30 -30.46 28.39 -7.57
C GLU A 30 -29.85 29.05 -6.31
N GLU A 31 -30.68 29.69 -5.49
CA GLU A 31 -30.30 30.27 -4.20
C GLU A 31 -29.84 29.22 -3.18
N TYR A 32 -30.47 28.04 -3.17
CA TYR A 32 -30.06 26.93 -2.32
C TYR A 32 -28.64 26.46 -2.68
N LEU A 33 -28.36 26.26 -3.98
CA LEU A 33 -27.03 25.82 -4.42
C LEU A 33 -25.95 26.87 -4.14
N LYS A 34 -26.28 28.16 -4.28
CA LYS A 34 -25.37 29.26 -3.89
C LYS A 34 -25.08 29.24 -2.39
N ALA A 35 -26.11 29.08 -1.55
CA ALA A 35 -25.94 28.98 -0.11
C ALA A 35 -25.11 27.74 0.29
N LEU A 36 -25.38 26.60 -0.33
CA LEU A 36 -24.67 25.36 -0.09
C LEU A 36 -23.19 25.47 -0.49
N ASN A 37 -22.90 26.05 -1.66
CA ASN A 37 -21.52 26.30 -2.09
C ASN A 37 -20.80 27.29 -1.17
N ALA A 38 -21.47 28.33 -0.69
CA ALA A 38 -20.90 29.25 0.30
C ALA A 38 -20.61 28.55 1.64
N LEU A 39 -21.51 27.67 2.10
CA LEU A 39 -21.32 26.89 3.33
C LEU A 39 -20.14 25.92 3.18
N PHE A 40 -20.10 25.13 2.12
CA PHE A 40 -18.98 24.22 1.88
C PHE A 40 -17.67 24.98 1.66
N GLY A 41 -17.69 26.10 0.93
CA GLY A 41 -16.52 26.95 0.72
C GLY A 41 -15.93 27.48 2.02
N ASN A 42 -16.78 28.04 2.89
CA ASN A 42 -16.34 28.70 4.12
C ASN A 42 -16.09 27.74 5.30
N PHE A 43 -16.74 26.57 5.31
CA PHE A 43 -16.67 25.62 6.42
C PHE A 43 -16.31 24.21 5.93
N PRO A 44 -15.02 23.92 5.67
CA PRO A 44 -14.59 22.60 5.18
C PRO A 44 -15.02 21.42 6.06
N ARG A 45 -15.16 21.63 7.38
CA ARG A 45 -15.63 20.60 8.32
C ARG A 45 -17.05 20.12 8.03
N LEU A 46 -17.92 20.97 7.50
CA LEU A 46 -19.31 20.61 7.20
C LEU A 46 -19.41 19.57 6.07
N ARG A 47 -18.45 19.58 5.15
CA ARG A 47 -18.41 18.65 4.00
C ARG A 47 -18.31 17.18 4.45
N ALA A 48 -17.76 16.93 5.64
CA ALA A 48 -17.52 15.62 6.22
C ALA A 48 -18.62 15.16 7.20
N THR A 49 -19.86 15.69 7.06
CA THR A 49 -20.97 15.43 7.99
C THR A 49 -22.12 14.67 7.35
N GLU A 50 -22.92 13.95 8.15
CA GLU A 50 -24.13 13.25 7.67
C GLU A 50 -25.14 14.19 6.95
N PRO A 51 -25.43 15.41 7.42
CA PRO A 51 -26.30 16.33 6.69
C PRO A 51 -25.78 16.65 5.28
N ALA A 52 -24.46 16.80 5.11
CA ALA A 52 -23.87 17.03 3.80
C ALA A 52 -24.13 15.86 2.84
N THR A 53 -24.17 14.63 3.34
CA THR A 53 -24.55 13.44 2.55
C THR A 53 -25.98 13.53 2.01
N LEU A 54 -26.93 14.04 2.80
CA LEU A 54 -28.32 14.19 2.38
C LEU A 54 -28.51 15.19 1.24
N SER A 55 -27.55 16.11 1.03
CA SER A 55 -27.61 17.05 -0.09
C SER A 55 -27.30 16.41 -1.45
N ILE A 56 -26.57 15.28 -1.48
CA ILE A 56 -26.05 14.70 -2.72
C ILE A 56 -27.15 14.30 -3.71
N PRO A 57 -28.24 13.60 -3.32
CA PRO A 57 -29.33 13.29 -4.25
C PRO A 57 -29.95 14.53 -4.91
N HIS A 58 -30.01 15.65 -4.19
CA HIS A 58 -30.49 16.93 -4.71
C HIS A 58 -29.50 17.56 -5.70
N LEU A 59 -28.20 17.42 -5.45
CA LEU A 59 -27.15 17.80 -6.40
C LEU A 59 -27.24 16.96 -7.68
N VAL A 60 -27.41 15.64 -7.57
CA VAL A 60 -27.59 14.75 -8.72
C VAL A 60 -28.85 15.12 -9.52
N THR A 61 -29.96 15.41 -8.84
CA THR A 61 -31.19 15.88 -9.49
C THR A 61 -30.96 17.22 -10.20
N SER A 62 -30.26 18.16 -9.56
CA SER A 62 -29.92 19.47 -10.12
C SER A 62 -29.01 19.36 -11.36
N LEU A 63 -28.10 18.40 -11.39
CA LEU A 63 -27.32 18.08 -12.59
C LEU A 63 -28.19 17.57 -13.73
N LYS A 64 -29.23 16.79 -13.42
CA LYS A 64 -30.10 16.18 -14.42
C LYS A 64 -31.11 17.16 -15.03
N THR A 65 -31.74 17.99 -14.20
CA THR A 65 -32.91 18.79 -14.60
C THR A 65 -32.69 20.30 -14.51
N GLY A 66 -31.55 20.74 -13.98
CA GLY A 66 -31.24 22.16 -13.77
C GLY A 66 -30.87 22.91 -15.05
N SER A 67 -30.90 24.24 -14.97
CA SER A 67 -30.29 25.11 -15.98
C SER A 67 -28.76 24.93 -16.01
N GLU A 68 -28.07 25.43 -17.04
CA GLU A 68 -26.60 25.35 -17.10
C GLU A 68 -25.92 25.95 -15.86
N ALA A 69 -26.42 27.08 -15.33
CA ALA A 69 -25.91 27.68 -14.10
C ALA A 69 -26.18 26.83 -12.85
N THR A 70 -27.32 26.15 -12.82
CA THR A 70 -27.69 25.20 -11.75
C THR A 70 -26.82 23.94 -11.82
N GLN A 71 -26.55 23.43 -13.02
CA GLN A 71 -25.66 22.30 -13.25
C GLN A 71 -24.22 22.63 -12.84
N GLU A 72 -23.73 23.82 -13.19
CA GLU A 72 -22.40 24.31 -12.77
C GLU A 72 -22.30 24.38 -11.24
N SER A 73 -23.31 24.98 -10.59
CA SER A 73 -23.34 25.10 -9.14
C SER A 73 -23.42 23.73 -8.43
N ALA A 74 -24.14 22.77 -9.02
CA ALA A 74 -24.23 21.41 -8.49
C ALA A 74 -22.92 20.63 -8.68
N LEU A 75 -22.23 20.80 -9.82
CA LEU A 75 -20.88 20.27 -10.06
C LEU A 75 -19.89 20.81 -9.01
N ASP A 76 -19.97 22.11 -8.72
CA ASP A 76 -19.10 22.77 -7.73
C ASP A 76 -19.33 22.23 -6.32
N ALA A 77 -20.59 22.05 -5.94
CA ALA A 77 -20.94 21.50 -4.63
C ALA A 77 -20.42 20.06 -4.48
N LEU A 78 -20.60 19.21 -5.49
CA LEU A 78 -20.07 17.85 -5.51
C LEU A 78 -18.53 17.84 -5.45
N PHE A 79 -17.88 18.76 -6.18
CA PHE A 79 -16.42 18.90 -6.15
C PHE A 79 -15.91 19.33 -4.77
N LEU A 80 -16.60 20.26 -4.10
CA LEU A 80 -16.27 20.69 -2.75
C LEU A 80 -16.46 19.57 -1.73
N LEU A 81 -17.58 18.84 -1.80
CA LEU A 81 -17.82 17.66 -0.95
C LEU A 81 -16.69 16.65 -1.08
N ARG A 82 -16.29 16.34 -2.32
CA ARG A 82 -15.17 15.45 -2.61
C ARG A 82 -13.86 15.89 -1.95
N GLN A 83 -13.57 17.18 -1.86
CA GLN A 83 -12.31 17.66 -1.26
C GLN A 83 -12.18 17.31 0.22
N ALA A 84 -13.26 16.97 0.91
CA ALA A 84 -13.25 16.60 2.31
C ALA A 84 -13.31 15.10 2.57
N TRP A 85 -13.44 14.26 1.54
CA TRP A 85 -13.57 12.81 1.71
C TRP A 85 -12.37 12.17 2.42
N SER A 86 -11.16 12.68 2.20
CA SER A 86 -9.94 12.21 2.88
C SER A 86 -9.89 12.55 4.37
N ALA A 87 -10.65 13.56 4.80
CA ALA A 87 -10.68 14.02 6.19
C ALA A 87 -11.95 13.57 6.93
N CYS A 88 -12.79 12.77 6.28
CA CYS A 88 -14.12 12.40 6.72
C CYS A 88 -14.09 11.01 7.38
N PRO A 89 -14.94 10.75 8.40
CA PRO A 89 -15.14 9.38 8.90
C PRO A 89 -15.52 8.43 7.77
N ALA A 90 -14.96 7.21 7.78
CA ALA A 90 -15.11 6.23 6.70
C ALA A 90 -16.58 5.91 6.36
N GLU A 91 -17.48 5.96 7.34
CA GLU A 91 -18.91 5.72 7.14
C GLU A 91 -19.58 6.85 6.34
N VAL A 92 -19.19 8.10 6.57
CA VAL A 92 -19.75 9.26 5.90
C VAL A 92 -19.16 9.40 4.49
N SER A 93 -17.85 9.20 4.30
CA SER A 93 -17.25 9.20 2.96
C SER A 93 -17.85 8.12 2.07
N ARG A 94 -18.17 6.97 2.66
CA ARG A 94 -18.92 5.89 2.02
C ARG A 94 -20.34 6.28 1.64
N ALA A 95 -21.13 6.76 2.59
CA ALA A 95 -22.52 7.14 2.31
C ALA A 95 -22.60 8.20 1.20
N GLN A 96 -21.64 9.12 1.17
CA GLN A 96 -21.54 10.14 0.13
C GLN A 96 -21.16 9.56 -1.23
N SER A 97 -20.20 8.63 -1.30
CA SER A 97 -19.76 8.02 -2.55
C SER A 97 -20.87 7.17 -3.19
N ILE A 98 -21.63 6.42 -2.39
CA ILE A 98 -22.84 5.69 -2.85
C ILE A 98 -23.89 6.67 -3.38
N ALA A 99 -24.21 7.72 -2.62
CA ALA A 99 -25.21 8.70 -3.04
C ALA A 99 -24.79 9.44 -4.33
N ALA A 100 -23.49 9.67 -4.52
CA ALA A 100 -22.96 10.34 -5.70
C ALA A 100 -22.89 9.42 -6.93
N ALA A 101 -22.97 8.09 -6.77
CA ALA A 101 -22.87 7.13 -7.86
C ALA A 101 -23.95 7.33 -8.94
N ASP A 102 -25.14 7.83 -8.56
CA ASP A 102 -26.22 8.16 -9.49
C ASP A 102 -25.85 9.32 -10.45
N ALA A 103 -24.81 10.10 -10.13
CA ALA A 103 -24.27 11.12 -11.02
C ALA A 103 -23.38 10.55 -12.14
N ILE A 104 -22.90 9.30 -12.04
CA ILE A 104 -21.94 8.72 -13.01
C ILE A 104 -22.40 8.85 -14.48
N PRO A 105 -23.63 8.45 -14.86
CA PRO A 105 -24.08 8.57 -16.25
C PRO A 105 -24.18 10.04 -16.72
N LEU A 106 -24.54 10.94 -15.81
CA LEU A 106 -24.64 12.37 -16.10
C LEU A 106 -23.25 12.98 -16.30
N LEU A 107 -22.28 12.61 -15.47
CA LEU A 107 -20.89 13.05 -15.61
C LEU A 107 -20.31 12.56 -16.94
N GLN A 108 -20.56 11.30 -17.34
CA GLN A 108 -20.18 10.79 -18.66
C GLN A 108 -20.78 11.62 -19.81
N TYR A 109 -22.06 11.95 -19.72
CA TYR A 109 -22.74 12.81 -20.70
C TYR A 109 -22.12 14.22 -20.76
N LEU A 110 -21.85 14.84 -19.59
CA LEU A 110 -21.25 16.17 -19.50
C LEU A 110 -19.83 16.22 -20.08
N ILE A 111 -19.06 15.13 -19.97
CA ILE A 111 -17.73 15.02 -20.58
C ILE A 111 -17.85 14.98 -22.12
N GLN A 112 -18.81 14.21 -22.64
CA GLN A 112 -18.96 14.01 -24.08
C GLN A 112 -19.65 15.18 -24.80
N SER A 113 -20.66 15.76 -24.17
CA SER A 113 -21.60 16.70 -24.81
C SER A 113 -21.78 18.00 -24.03
N GLY A 114 -21.15 18.14 -22.86
CA GLY A 114 -21.28 19.32 -22.01
C GLY A 114 -20.35 20.48 -22.41
N PRO A 115 -20.60 21.67 -21.86
CA PRO A 115 -19.72 22.84 -22.01
C PRO A 115 -18.27 22.53 -21.60
N PRO A 116 -17.25 23.08 -22.29
CA PRO A 116 -15.83 22.82 -21.96
C PRO A 116 -15.48 23.10 -20.48
N ARG A 117 -16.10 24.11 -19.88
CA ARG A 117 -15.96 24.45 -18.45
C ARG A 117 -16.37 23.33 -17.48
N PHE A 118 -17.24 22.42 -17.90
CA PHE A 118 -17.71 21.31 -17.06
C PHE A 118 -16.85 20.07 -17.22
N GLN A 119 -16.17 19.91 -18.36
CA GLN A 119 -15.46 18.67 -18.71
C GLN A 119 -14.37 18.33 -17.68
N GLU A 120 -13.50 19.28 -17.31
CA GLU A 120 -12.41 19.01 -16.36
C GLU A 120 -12.93 18.58 -14.98
N LYS A 121 -13.94 19.29 -14.44
CA LYS A 121 -14.56 18.96 -13.15
C LYS A 121 -15.34 17.65 -13.23
N ALA A 122 -16.08 17.42 -14.32
CA ALA A 122 -16.87 16.22 -14.52
C ALA A 122 -16.00 14.98 -14.71
N GLU A 123 -14.90 15.06 -15.46
CA GLU A 123 -13.88 14.00 -15.57
C GLU A 123 -13.33 13.65 -14.19
N PHE A 124 -12.92 14.65 -13.43
CA PHE A 124 -12.34 14.43 -12.12
C PHE A 124 -13.33 13.78 -11.13
N LEU A 125 -14.57 14.27 -11.11
CA LEU A 125 -15.65 13.69 -10.30
C LEU A 125 -16.00 12.27 -10.75
N LEU A 126 -16.12 12.03 -12.06
CA LEU A 126 -16.43 10.72 -12.63
C LEU A 126 -15.39 9.69 -12.23
N HIS A 127 -14.11 10.04 -12.37
CA HIS A 127 -13.00 9.15 -12.02
C HIS A 127 -13.07 8.76 -10.55
N PHE A 128 -13.24 9.74 -9.65
CA PHE A 128 -13.24 9.48 -8.22
C PHE A 128 -14.49 8.74 -7.76
N ILE A 129 -15.67 9.24 -8.12
CA ILE A 129 -16.96 8.64 -7.74
C ILE A 129 -17.08 7.23 -8.31
N GLY A 130 -16.68 7.04 -9.58
CA GLY A 130 -16.70 5.72 -10.21
C GLY A 130 -15.82 4.70 -9.49
N LEU A 131 -14.62 5.10 -9.06
CA LEU A 131 -13.72 4.24 -8.28
C LEU A 131 -14.26 3.97 -6.87
N ALA A 132 -14.70 5.01 -6.16
CA ALA A 132 -15.24 4.86 -4.79
C ALA A 132 -16.53 4.03 -4.78
N ALA A 133 -17.47 4.31 -5.70
CA ALA A 133 -18.70 3.54 -5.83
C ALA A 133 -18.44 2.08 -6.25
N ALA A 134 -17.46 1.83 -7.13
CA ALA A 134 -17.05 0.46 -7.45
C ALA A 134 -16.48 -0.25 -6.22
N ILE A 135 -15.62 0.43 -5.44
CA ILE A 135 -15.08 -0.07 -4.17
C ILE A 135 -16.20 -0.32 -3.14
N GLU A 136 -17.31 0.41 -3.18
CA GLU A 136 -18.31 0.33 -2.11
C GLU A 136 -19.53 -0.55 -2.42
N LYS A 137 -19.93 -0.63 -3.71
CA LYS A 137 -21.12 -1.38 -4.14
C LYS A 137 -20.94 -2.90 -4.03
N ASP A 138 -19.74 -3.42 -4.34
CA ASP A 138 -19.52 -4.88 -4.45
C ASP A 138 -18.77 -5.48 -3.26
N LEU A 139 -18.06 -4.66 -2.48
CA LEU A 139 -17.13 -5.14 -1.45
C LEU A 139 -17.83 -5.64 -0.17
N TRP A 140 -19.09 -5.24 0.05
CA TRP A 140 -19.82 -5.51 1.29
C TRP A 140 -21.17 -6.20 1.12
N ALA A 141 -21.68 -6.34 -0.11
CA ALA A 141 -22.92 -7.06 -0.37
C ALA A 141 -22.73 -8.59 -0.28
N THR A 142 -21.54 -9.10 -0.60
CA THR A 142 -21.26 -10.54 -0.75
C THR A 142 -20.15 -11.07 0.15
N GLY A 143 -19.45 -10.20 0.89
CA GLY A 143 -18.27 -10.56 1.69
C GLY A 143 -17.11 -11.17 0.88
N THR A 144 -17.19 -11.12 -0.46
CA THR A 144 -16.23 -11.69 -1.40
C THR A 144 -16.04 -10.71 -2.54
N VAL A 145 -14.78 -10.37 -2.83
CA VAL A 145 -14.44 -9.54 -3.98
C VAL A 145 -14.81 -10.33 -5.25
N ASN A 146 -15.85 -9.91 -5.96
CA ASN A 146 -16.31 -10.57 -7.18
C ASN A 146 -15.34 -10.30 -8.35
N GLU A 147 -15.25 -11.24 -9.30
CA GLU A 147 -14.45 -11.12 -10.51
C GLU A 147 -14.86 -9.89 -11.36
N GLU A 148 -16.15 -9.55 -11.37
CA GLU A 148 -16.68 -8.36 -12.05
C GLU A 148 -16.13 -7.05 -11.46
N TYR A 149 -15.99 -6.98 -10.14
CA TYR A 149 -15.37 -5.84 -9.46
C TYR A 149 -13.91 -5.65 -9.89
N LEU A 150 -13.12 -6.74 -9.89
CA LEU A 150 -11.71 -6.67 -10.27
C LEU A 150 -11.55 -6.29 -11.75
N LYS A 151 -12.44 -6.76 -12.63
CA LYS A 151 -12.49 -6.36 -14.04
C LYS A 151 -12.80 -4.86 -14.18
N ALA A 152 -13.80 -4.36 -13.46
CA ALA A 152 -14.14 -2.93 -13.46
C ALA A 152 -12.97 -2.08 -12.93
N LEU A 153 -12.34 -2.51 -11.83
CA LEU A 153 -11.18 -1.84 -11.25
C LEU A 153 -9.99 -1.80 -12.22
N ASN A 154 -9.70 -2.93 -12.89
CA ASN A 154 -8.66 -3.00 -13.91
C ASN A 154 -8.98 -2.10 -15.11
N ALA A 155 -10.24 -2.04 -15.55
CA ALA A 155 -10.66 -1.12 -16.61
C ALA A 155 -10.47 0.35 -16.18
N LEU A 156 -10.79 0.70 -14.93
CA LEU A 156 -10.58 2.04 -14.39
C LEU A 156 -9.09 2.40 -14.32
N PHE A 157 -8.25 1.53 -13.74
CA PHE A 157 -6.81 1.78 -13.67
C PHE A 157 -6.15 1.77 -15.05
N GLY A 158 -6.60 0.91 -15.96
CA GLY A 158 -6.11 0.84 -17.34
C GLY A 158 -6.39 2.12 -18.11
N ASN A 159 -7.65 2.57 -18.12
CA ASN A 159 -8.09 3.73 -18.89
C ASN A 159 -7.67 5.07 -18.24
N PHE A 160 -7.54 5.12 -16.92
CA PHE A 160 -7.32 6.37 -16.18
C PHE A 160 -6.10 6.29 -15.25
N PRO A 161 -4.87 6.46 -15.77
CA PRO A 161 -3.64 6.37 -14.96
C PRO A 161 -3.60 7.33 -13.76
N ARG A 162 -4.27 8.48 -13.84
CA ARG A 162 -4.37 9.45 -12.73
C ARG A 162 -5.06 8.86 -11.50
N LEU A 163 -5.96 7.90 -11.67
CA LEU A 163 -6.65 7.24 -10.55
C LEU A 163 -5.72 6.41 -9.67
N ARG A 164 -4.65 5.87 -10.26
CA ARG A 164 -3.71 5.01 -9.54
C ARG A 164 -2.98 5.74 -8.41
N ALA A 165 -2.90 7.07 -8.49
CA ALA A 165 -2.26 7.95 -7.51
C ALA A 165 -3.25 8.52 -6.46
N THR A 166 -4.43 7.92 -6.29
CA THR A 166 -5.48 8.44 -5.41
C THR A 166 -5.61 7.63 -4.13
N GLU A 167 -6.19 8.25 -3.09
CA GLU A 167 -6.47 7.59 -1.82
C GLU A 167 -7.43 6.39 -1.94
N PRO A 168 -8.55 6.44 -2.70
CA PRO A 168 -9.38 5.26 -2.91
C PRO A 168 -8.62 4.10 -3.56
N ALA A 169 -7.71 4.40 -4.49
CA ALA A 169 -6.84 3.37 -5.07
C ALA A 169 -5.95 2.70 -4.02
N THR A 170 -5.40 3.48 -3.07
CA THR A 170 -4.66 2.95 -1.92
C THR A 170 -5.52 2.07 -1.02
N LEU A 171 -6.76 2.50 -0.73
CA LEU A 171 -7.71 1.73 0.10
C LEU A 171 -8.15 0.42 -0.57
N SER A 172 -8.06 0.31 -1.90
CA SER A 172 -8.36 -0.94 -2.61
C SER A 172 -7.29 -2.03 -2.41
N ILE A 173 -6.04 -1.67 -2.06
CA ILE A 173 -4.89 -2.59 -2.03
C ILE A 173 -5.09 -3.76 -1.06
N PRO A 174 -5.53 -3.59 0.20
CA PRO A 174 -5.79 -4.72 1.10
C PRO A 174 -6.79 -5.73 0.53
N HIS A 175 -7.78 -5.27 -0.25
CA HIS A 175 -8.74 -6.12 -0.91
C HIS A 175 -8.14 -6.87 -2.10
N LEU A 176 -7.24 -6.22 -2.85
CA LEU A 176 -6.44 -6.88 -3.90
C LEU A 176 -5.53 -7.96 -3.30
N VAL A 177 -4.84 -7.65 -2.19
CA VAL A 177 -4.00 -8.61 -1.47
C VAL A 177 -4.82 -9.79 -0.96
N THR A 178 -6.02 -9.54 -0.44
CA THR A 178 -6.94 -10.59 0.01
C THR A 178 -7.41 -11.45 -1.16
N SER A 179 -7.82 -10.83 -2.28
CA SER A 179 -8.24 -11.52 -3.50
C SER A 179 -7.12 -12.37 -4.09
N LEU A 180 -5.88 -11.88 -4.03
CA LEU A 180 -4.70 -12.64 -4.43
C LEU A 180 -4.53 -13.88 -3.52
N LYS A 181 -4.76 -13.75 -2.20
CA LYS A 181 -4.60 -14.85 -1.23
C LYS A 181 -5.69 -15.92 -1.31
N THR A 182 -6.95 -15.52 -1.47
CA THR A 182 -8.10 -16.43 -1.29
C THR A 182 -8.94 -16.63 -2.54
N GLY A 183 -8.64 -15.92 -3.63
CA GLY A 183 -9.40 -15.93 -4.86
C GLY A 183 -9.21 -17.18 -5.73
N SER A 184 -10.06 -17.31 -6.75
CA SER A 184 -9.83 -18.23 -7.87
C SER A 184 -8.65 -17.75 -8.72
N GLU A 185 -8.09 -18.61 -9.57
CA GLU A 185 -6.97 -18.22 -10.45
C GLU A 185 -7.28 -16.95 -11.28
N ALA A 186 -8.52 -16.80 -11.77
CA ALA A 186 -8.95 -15.62 -12.53
C ALA A 186 -8.99 -14.34 -11.67
N THR A 187 -9.44 -14.44 -10.41
CA THR A 187 -9.46 -13.28 -9.51
C THR A 187 -8.07 -12.96 -8.96
N GLN A 188 -7.22 -13.97 -8.75
CA GLN A 188 -5.81 -13.77 -8.43
C GLN A 188 -5.08 -13.03 -9.56
N GLU A 189 -5.29 -13.44 -10.81
CA GLU A 189 -4.71 -12.77 -11.99
C GLU A 189 -5.17 -11.32 -12.08
N SER A 190 -6.48 -11.10 -11.96
CA SER A 190 -7.05 -9.75 -12.00
C SER A 190 -6.54 -8.88 -10.84
N ALA A 191 -6.36 -9.44 -9.65
CA ALA A 191 -5.80 -8.71 -8.51
C ALA A 191 -4.32 -8.37 -8.71
N LEU A 192 -3.54 -9.30 -9.27
CA LEU A 192 -2.13 -9.09 -9.61
C LEU A 192 -1.98 -7.98 -10.66
N ASP A 193 -2.87 -7.94 -11.65
CA ASP A 193 -2.92 -6.91 -12.68
C ASP A 193 -3.21 -5.53 -12.11
N ALA A 194 -4.17 -5.43 -11.20
CA ALA A 194 -4.50 -4.18 -10.53
C ALA A 194 -3.31 -3.66 -9.72
N LEU A 195 -2.66 -4.53 -8.94
CA LEU A 195 -1.45 -4.18 -8.18
C LEU A 195 -0.30 -3.73 -9.10
N PHE A 196 -0.13 -4.41 -10.24
CA PHE A 196 0.87 -4.05 -11.24
C PHE A 196 0.59 -2.67 -11.87
N LEU A 197 -0.67 -2.37 -12.21
CA LEU A 197 -1.06 -1.07 -12.73
C LEU A 197 -0.81 0.05 -11.70
N LEU A 198 -1.19 -0.16 -10.43
CA LEU A 198 -0.91 0.77 -9.34
C LEU A 198 0.59 1.06 -9.22
N ARG A 199 1.40 0.01 -9.22
CA ARG A 199 2.86 0.11 -9.15
C ARG A 199 3.45 0.99 -10.25
N GLN A 200 2.93 0.94 -11.48
CA GLN A 200 3.44 1.76 -12.59
C GLN A 200 3.28 3.26 -12.33
N ALA A 201 2.33 3.67 -11.49
CA ALA A 201 2.09 5.08 -11.19
C ALA A 201 2.98 5.64 -10.05
N TRP A 202 3.71 4.78 -9.31
CA TRP A 202 4.47 5.22 -8.13
C TRP A 202 5.55 6.25 -8.41
N SER A 203 6.13 6.26 -9.62
CA SER A 203 7.13 7.26 -10.02
C SER A 203 6.53 8.63 -10.33
N ALA A 204 5.22 8.70 -10.60
CA ALA A 204 4.49 9.92 -10.98
C ALA A 204 3.55 10.43 -9.88
N CYS A 205 3.34 9.68 -8.80
CA CYS A 205 2.47 10.07 -7.70
C CYS A 205 3.24 10.77 -6.56
N PRO A 206 2.54 11.49 -5.66
CA PRO A 206 3.14 12.01 -4.44
C PRO A 206 3.83 10.90 -3.63
N ALA A 207 4.97 11.20 -3.00
CA ALA A 207 5.79 10.23 -2.27
C ALA A 207 5.05 9.57 -1.09
N GLU A 208 4.09 10.27 -0.49
CA GLU A 208 3.25 9.74 0.59
C GLU A 208 2.31 8.65 0.08
N VAL A 209 1.72 8.85 -1.12
CA VAL A 209 0.82 7.87 -1.74
C VAL A 209 1.59 6.62 -2.15
N SER A 210 2.72 6.75 -2.87
CA SER A 210 3.52 5.58 -3.25
C SER A 210 4.02 4.81 -2.02
N ARG A 211 4.45 5.51 -0.97
CA ARG A 211 4.84 4.87 0.29
C ARG A 211 3.68 4.09 0.90
N ALA A 212 2.51 4.72 1.07
CA ALA A 212 1.33 4.07 1.64
C ALA A 212 0.90 2.84 0.82
N GLN A 213 0.89 2.94 -0.50
CA GLN A 213 0.56 1.83 -1.39
C GLN A 213 1.59 0.70 -1.31
N SER A 214 2.89 1.02 -1.26
CA SER A 214 3.94 0.02 -1.14
C SER A 214 3.89 -0.74 0.17
N ILE A 215 3.57 -0.06 1.28
CA ILE A 215 3.40 -0.67 2.60
C ILE A 215 2.17 -1.58 2.60
N ALA A 216 1.03 -1.12 2.08
CA ALA A 216 -0.18 -1.94 1.98
C ALA A 216 0.01 -3.18 1.09
N ALA A 217 0.77 -3.04 0.00
CA ALA A 217 1.05 -4.14 -0.92
C ALA A 217 2.12 -5.12 -0.36
N ALA A 218 2.93 -4.73 0.63
CA ALA A 218 3.94 -5.59 1.24
C ALA A 218 3.32 -6.84 1.88
N ASP A 219 2.05 -6.79 2.30
CA ASP A 219 1.32 -7.95 2.80
C ASP A 219 1.13 -9.09 1.77
N ALA A 220 1.38 -8.81 0.49
CA ALA A 220 1.42 -9.82 -0.56
C ALA A 220 2.78 -10.54 -0.68
N ILE A 221 3.87 -10.06 -0.05
CA ILE A 221 5.23 -10.59 -0.23
C ILE A 221 5.30 -12.14 -0.15
N PRO A 222 4.77 -12.80 0.91
CA PRO A 222 4.85 -14.27 1.00
C PRO A 222 4.18 -14.98 -0.17
N LEU A 223 3.08 -14.41 -0.67
CA LEU A 223 2.35 -14.96 -1.79
C LEU A 223 3.03 -14.69 -3.12
N LEU A 224 3.62 -13.50 -3.32
CA LEU A 224 4.41 -13.20 -4.51
C LEU A 224 5.61 -14.17 -4.60
N GLN A 225 6.29 -14.44 -3.49
CA GLN A 225 7.36 -15.44 -3.40
C GLN A 225 6.88 -16.85 -3.77
N TYR A 226 5.67 -17.24 -3.31
CA TYR A 226 5.05 -18.49 -3.72
C TYR A 226 4.73 -18.53 -5.22
N LEU A 227 4.14 -17.45 -5.77
CA LEU A 227 3.77 -17.37 -7.18
C LEU A 227 4.99 -17.42 -8.12
N ILE A 228 6.11 -16.83 -7.71
CA ILE A 228 7.38 -16.91 -8.44
C ILE A 228 7.91 -18.35 -8.49
N GLN A 229 7.77 -19.10 -7.39
CA GLN A 229 8.33 -20.46 -7.28
C GLN A 229 7.42 -21.54 -7.87
N SER A 230 6.11 -21.41 -7.65
CA SER A 230 5.13 -22.48 -7.87
C SER A 230 3.88 -22.01 -8.61
N GLY A 231 3.77 -20.71 -8.91
CA GLY A 231 2.62 -20.15 -9.61
C GLY A 231 2.67 -20.36 -11.13
N PRO A 232 1.54 -20.13 -11.84
CA PRO A 232 1.48 -20.23 -13.29
C PRO A 232 2.48 -19.26 -13.94
N PRO A 233 3.13 -19.62 -15.07
CA PRO A 233 4.16 -18.78 -15.69
C PRO A 233 3.73 -17.34 -15.98
N ARG A 234 2.45 -17.12 -16.30
CA ARG A 234 1.89 -15.79 -16.57
C ARG A 234 1.83 -14.85 -15.33
N PHE A 235 1.97 -15.41 -14.13
CA PHE A 235 2.01 -14.64 -12.87
C PHE A 235 3.43 -14.25 -12.49
N GLN A 236 4.43 -15.04 -12.90
CA GLN A 236 5.80 -14.95 -12.38
C GLN A 236 6.44 -13.59 -12.67
N GLU A 237 6.32 -13.08 -13.91
CA GLU A 237 6.92 -11.79 -14.30
C GLU A 237 6.35 -10.63 -13.49
N LYS A 238 5.01 -10.55 -13.36
CA LYS A 238 4.33 -9.51 -12.58
C LYS A 238 4.64 -9.65 -11.09
N ALA A 239 4.68 -10.87 -10.58
CA ALA A 239 4.97 -11.15 -9.18
C ALA A 239 6.42 -10.77 -8.82
N GLU A 240 7.39 -11.12 -9.67
CA GLU A 240 8.78 -10.71 -9.51
C GLU A 240 8.92 -9.20 -9.56
N PHE A 241 8.33 -8.55 -10.57
CA PHE A 241 8.40 -7.09 -10.70
C PHE A 241 7.83 -6.38 -9.46
N LEU A 242 6.68 -6.83 -8.97
CA LEU A 242 6.06 -6.28 -7.76
C LEU A 242 6.95 -6.52 -6.54
N LEU A 243 7.39 -7.76 -6.29
CA LEU A 243 8.21 -8.13 -5.15
C LEU A 243 9.47 -7.26 -5.06
N GLN A 244 10.10 -6.99 -6.21
CA GLN A 244 11.31 -6.17 -6.35
C GLN A 244 11.12 -4.67 -6.05
N CYS A 245 9.90 -4.26 -5.70
CA CYS A 245 9.56 -2.87 -5.40
C CYS A 245 8.90 -2.69 -4.03
N LEU A 246 8.67 -3.77 -3.29
CA LEU A 246 7.97 -3.70 -2.00
C LEU A 246 8.96 -3.54 -0.84
N PRO A 247 8.62 -2.72 0.17
CA PRO A 247 9.40 -2.65 1.40
C PRO A 247 9.36 -3.99 2.12
N GLY A 248 10.44 -4.31 2.82
CA GLY A 248 10.54 -5.56 3.55
C GLY A 248 11.74 -5.59 4.49
N THR A 249 11.76 -6.62 5.29
CA THR A 249 12.73 -6.86 6.35
C THR A 249 13.53 -8.11 6.03
N LEU A 250 14.86 -7.97 6.05
CA LEU A 250 15.78 -9.10 6.04
C LEU A 250 16.15 -9.47 7.48
N THR A 251 15.80 -10.69 7.87
CA THR A 251 16.27 -11.31 9.10
C THR A 251 17.35 -12.33 8.76
N VAL A 252 18.51 -12.21 9.40
CA VAL A 252 19.62 -13.15 9.28
C VAL A 252 19.92 -13.74 10.65
N THR A 253 19.78 -15.06 10.76
CA THR A 253 20.04 -15.80 12.00
C THR A 253 21.32 -16.60 11.85
N ILE A 254 22.30 -16.29 12.69
CA ILE A 254 23.55 -17.04 12.77
C ILE A 254 23.35 -18.13 13.83
N LYS A 255 23.13 -19.37 13.38
CA LYS A 255 22.83 -20.48 14.29
C LYS A 255 24.09 -20.97 15.00
N ARG A 256 25.02 -21.53 14.23
CA ARG A 256 26.24 -22.13 14.77
C ARG A 256 27.39 -22.14 13.79
N GLY A 257 28.61 -22.23 14.31
CA GLY A 257 29.82 -22.46 13.55
C GLY A 257 30.29 -23.89 13.75
N ASN A 258 30.80 -24.52 12.69
CA ASN A 258 31.32 -25.88 12.72
C ASN A 258 32.84 -25.88 12.48
N ASN A 259 33.58 -26.70 13.24
CA ASN A 259 35.02 -26.95 13.09
C ASN A 259 35.92 -25.71 13.30
N MET A 260 35.55 -24.78 14.18
CA MET A 260 36.34 -23.59 14.56
C MET A 260 37.51 -23.91 15.51
N LYS A 261 38.23 -25.00 15.22
CA LYS A 261 39.39 -25.45 16.00
C LYS A 261 40.61 -24.56 15.72
N GLN A 262 41.41 -24.37 16.75
CA GLN A 262 42.75 -23.79 16.67
C GLN A 262 43.77 -24.67 17.38
N SER A 263 45.04 -24.54 17.02
CA SER A 263 46.13 -25.38 17.52
C SER A 263 46.51 -25.07 18.97
N VAL A 264 46.23 -23.87 19.47
CA VAL A 264 46.63 -23.41 20.81
C VAL A 264 45.48 -22.66 21.47
N GLY A 265 45.11 -23.11 22.67
CA GLY A 265 44.08 -22.48 23.51
C GLY A 265 42.64 -22.66 23.00
N ASN A 266 41.66 -22.39 23.86
CA ASN A 266 40.26 -22.41 23.47
C ASN A 266 39.92 -21.19 22.60
N PRO A 267 39.16 -21.37 21.50
CA PRO A 267 38.74 -20.27 20.65
C PRO A 267 37.63 -19.47 21.34
N SER A 268 37.63 -18.15 21.16
CA SER A 268 36.56 -17.24 21.58
C SER A 268 35.92 -16.63 20.34
N VAL A 269 34.97 -17.36 19.75
CA VAL A 269 34.48 -17.12 18.40
C VAL A 269 33.31 -16.14 18.42
N TYR A 270 33.29 -15.23 17.43
CA TYR A 270 32.13 -14.40 17.12
C TYR A 270 32.05 -14.15 15.61
N CYS A 271 30.86 -13.84 15.11
CA CYS A 271 30.64 -13.48 13.72
C CYS A 271 30.40 -11.97 13.61
N LYS A 272 31.12 -11.30 12.71
CA LYS A 272 30.89 -9.90 12.34
C LYS A 272 30.17 -9.85 10.99
N LEU A 273 28.99 -9.25 10.96
CA LEU A 273 28.12 -9.11 9.81
C LEU A 273 28.17 -7.68 9.29
N THR A 274 28.36 -7.51 7.98
CA THR A 274 28.32 -6.21 7.29
C THR A 274 27.46 -6.35 6.04
N LEU A 275 26.37 -5.59 5.96
CA LEU A 275 25.46 -5.59 4.83
C LEU A 275 25.59 -4.27 4.06
N GLY A 276 26.21 -4.30 2.87
CA GLY A 276 26.59 -3.08 2.12
C GLY A 276 27.27 -2.02 2.99
N ASN A 277 26.71 -0.80 3.02
CA ASN A 277 27.26 0.34 3.77
C ASN A 277 26.71 0.49 5.20
N THR A 278 25.98 -0.52 5.70
CA THR A 278 25.41 -0.46 7.05
C THR A 278 26.49 -0.65 8.13
N PRO A 279 26.31 -0.07 9.34
CA PRO A 279 27.20 -0.32 10.46
C PRO A 279 27.32 -1.84 10.73
N PRO A 280 28.53 -2.33 11.01
CA PRO A 280 28.72 -3.74 11.26
C PRO A 280 28.04 -4.18 12.56
N ARG A 281 27.33 -5.31 12.50
CA ARG A 281 26.75 -5.99 13.66
C ARG A 281 27.59 -7.20 14.01
N GLN A 282 27.51 -7.70 15.23
CA GLN A 282 28.26 -8.89 15.64
C GLN A 282 27.48 -9.73 16.64
N THR A 283 27.73 -11.04 16.62
CA THR A 283 27.22 -11.97 17.61
C THR A 283 27.94 -11.78 18.95
N LYS A 284 27.41 -12.41 20.00
CA LYS A 284 28.14 -12.63 21.25
C LYS A 284 29.38 -13.48 20.98
N ILE A 285 30.32 -13.38 21.91
CA ILE A 285 31.55 -14.15 21.89
C ILE A 285 31.31 -15.44 22.66
N VAL A 286 31.45 -16.57 21.98
CA VAL A 286 31.25 -17.91 22.56
C VAL A 286 32.60 -18.61 22.62
N SER A 287 32.94 -19.16 23.80
CA SER A 287 34.23 -19.82 24.04
C SER A 287 34.10 -21.31 24.42
N THR A 288 32.93 -21.89 24.21
CA THR A 288 32.56 -23.27 24.63
C THR A 288 32.96 -24.31 23.59
N GLY A 289 34.21 -24.28 23.14
CA GLY A 289 34.77 -25.28 22.24
C GLY A 289 34.67 -24.91 20.75
N PRO A 290 34.90 -25.88 19.84
CA PRO A 290 35.12 -25.62 18.42
C PRO A 290 33.83 -25.43 17.60
N ASN A 291 32.67 -25.72 18.19
CA ASN A 291 31.38 -25.57 17.53
C ASN A 291 30.51 -24.57 18.32
N PRO A 292 30.79 -23.26 18.20
CA PRO A 292 30.02 -22.24 18.90
C PRO A 292 28.57 -22.19 18.40
N GLU A 293 27.62 -22.12 19.32
CA GLU A 293 26.19 -21.91 19.05
C GLU A 293 25.82 -20.50 19.54
N TRP A 294 25.19 -19.72 18.66
CA TRP A 294 24.76 -18.35 18.96
C TRP A 294 23.25 -18.22 18.94
N ASP A 295 22.62 -18.76 17.90
CA ASP A 295 21.18 -18.57 17.60
C ASP A 295 20.77 -17.08 17.66
N GLU A 296 21.61 -16.21 17.10
CA GLU A 296 21.42 -14.76 17.15
C GLU A 296 20.90 -14.22 15.82
N SER A 297 19.82 -13.43 15.90
CA SER A 297 19.13 -12.84 14.74
C SER A 297 19.44 -11.35 14.58
N PHE A 298 19.71 -10.95 13.35
CA PHE A 298 19.99 -9.57 12.96
C PHE A 298 18.97 -9.10 11.93
N VAL A 299 18.41 -7.92 12.15
CA VAL A 299 17.29 -7.40 11.36
C VAL A 299 17.69 -6.12 10.64
N TRP A 300 17.35 -6.04 9.36
CA TRP A 300 17.48 -4.84 8.53
C TRP A 300 16.17 -4.57 7.79
N SER A 301 15.61 -3.38 7.97
CA SER A 301 14.41 -2.92 7.26
C SER A 301 14.80 -2.10 6.04
N PHE A 302 14.07 -2.30 4.94
CA PHE A 302 14.32 -1.60 3.68
C PHE A 302 13.02 -1.04 3.10
N GLU A 303 13.10 0.15 2.50
CA GLU A 303 12.00 0.73 1.72
C GLU A 303 11.81 0.03 0.36
N SER A 304 12.83 -0.68 -0.12
CA SER A 304 12.78 -1.54 -1.31
C SER A 304 13.85 -2.64 -1.21
N PRO A 305 13.69 -3.80 -1.91
CA PRO A 305 14.61 -4.91 -1.74
C PRO A 305 16.05 -4.55 -2.12
N PRO A 306 17.06 -4.99 -1.35
CA PRO A 306 18.46 -4.61 -1.55
C PRO A 306 19.11 -5.34 -2.73
N LYS A 307 18.75 -4.96 -3.96
CA LYS A 307 19.24 -5.58 -5.20
C LYS A 307 20.76 -5.51 -5.32
N GLY A 308 21.38 -6.65 -5.62
CA GLY A 308 22.83 -6.79 -5.79
C GLY A 308 23.64 -6.60 -4.50
N GLN A 309 23.01 -6.37 -3.35
CA GLN A 309 23.70 -6.19 -2.09
C GLN A 309 24.22 -7.53 -1.58
N LYS A 310 25.47 -7.50 -1.07
CA LYS A 310 26.14 -8.66 -0.52
C LYS A 310 26.22 -8.54 1.00
N LEU A 311 25.90 -9.63 1.68
CA LEU A 311 26.17 -9.78 3.10
C LEU A 311 27.54 -10.39 3.29
N HIS A 312 28.42 -9.68 3.97
CA HIS A 312 29.73 -10.17 4.36
C HIS A 312 29.69 -10.62 5.81
N ILE A 313 30.05 -11.87 6.05
CA ILE A 313 30.16 -12.43 7.40
C ILE A 313 31.60 -12.87 7.60
N SER A 314 32.23 -12.35 8.65
CA SER A 314 33.59 -12.72 9.05
C SER A 314 33.56 -13.38 10.41
N CYS A 315 33.98 -14.64 10.47
CA CYS A 315 34.14 -15.36 11.72
C CYS A 315 35.52 -15.05 12.30
N LYS A 316 35.51 -14.52 13.52
CA LYS A 316 36.69 -13.98 14.20
C LYS A 316 36.89 -14.63 15.55
N ASN A 317 38.12 -14.54 16.03
CA ASN A 317 38.51 -14.99 17.35
C ASN A 317 38.91 -13.78 18.19
N LYS A 318 38.44 -13.70 19.43
CA LYS A 318 38.85 -12.68 20.41
C LYS A 318 39.83 -13.24 21.44
N SER A 319 40.20 -14.52 21.37
CA SER A 319 41.17 -15.13 22.26
C SER A 319 42.54 -14.46 22.09
N LYS A 320 43.30 -14.32 23.18
CA LYS A 320 44.68 -13.81 23.15
C LYS A 320 45.65 -14.82 22.51
N MET A 321 45.22 -16.07 22.33
CA MET A 321 46.03 -17.17 21.81
C MET A 321 45.40 -17.74 20.55
N GLY A 322 46.23 -18.03 19.55
CA GLY A 322 45.84 -18.67 18.29
C GLY A 322 45.55 -17.70 17.15
N LYS A 323 44.73 -18.14 16.18
CA LYS A 323 44.43 -17.35 14.96
C LYS A 323 43.34 -16.33 15.26
N ASN A 324 43.50 -15.10 14.75
CA ASN A 324 42.54 -14.00 14.94
C ASN A 324 41.26 -14.12 14.08
N SER A 325 41.26 -14.98 13.05
CA SER A 325 40.11 -15.20 12.18
C SER A 325 39.99 -16.65 11.70
N PHE A 326 38.75 -17.12 11.57
CA PHE A 326 38.41 -18.46 11.09
C PHE A 326 38.04 -18.50 9.61
N GLY A 327 37.73 -17.36 9.01
CA GLY A 327 37.37 -17.20 7.60
C GLY A 327 36.24 -16.21 7.42
N LYS A 328 35.77 -16.09 6.18
CA LYS A 328 34.67 -15.23 5.76
C LYS A 328 33.79 -15.91 4.72
N VAL A 329 32.52 -15.54 4.69
CA VAL A 329 31.58 -15.90 3.62
C VAL A 329 30.94 -14.63 3.09
N THR A 330 30.63 -14.61 1.80
CA THR A 330 29.86 -13.55 1.15
C THR A 330 28.62 -14.17 0.52
N ILE A 331 27.44 -13.62 0.84
CA ILE A 331 26.15 -14.17 0.43
C ILE A 331 25.38 -13.09 -0.34
N GLN A 332 24.81 -13.46 -1.49
CA GLN A 332 23.95 -12.58 -2.29
C GLN A 332 22.53 -12.63 -1.74
N ILE A 333 21.96 -11.46 -1.47
CA ILE A 333 20.63 -11.35 -0.85
C ILE A 333 19.49 -11.46 -1.88
N ASP A 334 19.76 -11.24 -3.16
CA ASP A 334 18.75 -11.30 -4.24
C ASP A 334 17.93 -12.61 -4.20
N ARG A 335 18.62 -13.74 -3.99
CA ARG A 335 17.98 -15.06 -3.90
C ARG A 335 17.09 -15.18 -2.67
N VAL A 336 17.46 -14.57 -1.56
CA VAL A 336 16.67 -14.59 -0.31
C VAL A 336 15.35 -13.84 -0.50
N VAL A 337 15.38 -12.69 -1.17
CA VAL A 337 14.19 -11.89 -1.46
C VAL A 337 13.18 -12.73 -2.26
N MET A 338 13.64 -13.42 -3.29
CA MET A 338 12.81 -14.23 -4.18
C MET A 338 12.25 -15.49 -3.52
N LEU A 339 13.07 -16.19 -2.72
CA LEU A 339 12.67 -17.46 -2.10
C LEU A 339 11.93 -17.29 -0.76
N GLY A 340 12.07 -16.12 -0.12
CA GLY A 340 11.47 -15.82 1.18
C GLY A 340 12.21 -16.41 2.37
N ALA A 341 12.51 -17.71 2.36
CA ALA A 341 13.30 -18.34 3.40
C ALA A 341 14.42 -19.19 2.78
N VAL A 342 15.64 -19.02 3.29
CA VAL A 342 16.81 -19.81 2.87
C VAL A 342 17.60 -20.20 4.11
N ALA A 343 17.81 -21.49 4.32
CA ALA A 343 18.70 -21.99 5.36
C ALA A 343 19.76 -22.89 4.74
N GLY A 344 20.98 -22.86 5.28
CA GLY A 344 22.04 -23.73 4.79
C GLY A 344 23.35 -23.58 5.54
N GLU A 345 24.26 -24.50 5.25
CA GLU A 345 25.64 -24.43 5.68
C GLU A 345 26.51 -23.74 4.63
N TYR A 346 27.27 -22.75 5.07
CA TYR A 346 28.15 -21.96 4.21
C TYR A 346 29.60 -22.16 4.62
N THR A 347 30.42 -22.65 3.69
CA THR A 347 31.86 -22.82 3.92
C THR A 347 32.57 -21.48 4.00
N LEU A 348 33.38 -21.31 5.05
CA LEU A 348 34.20 -20.14 5.28
C LEU A 348 35.49 -20.20 4.46
N LEU A 349 35.81 -19.09 3.80
CA LEU A 349 37.01 -18.92 2.99
C LEU A 349 38.04 -18.00 3.68
N PRO A 350 39.35 -18.19 3.46
CA PRO A 350 39.96 -19.32 2.75
C PRO A 350 39.77 -20.63 3.51
N GLU A 351 39.70 -21.73 2.77
CA GLU A 351 39.55 -23.06 3.35
C GLU A 351 40.74 -23.40 4.27
N SER A 352 40.47 -24.24 5.27
CA SER A 352 41.49 -24.65 6.23
C SER A 352 42.52 -25.53 5.55
N LYS A 353 43.80 -25.11 5.57
CA LYS A 353 44.92 -25.89 5.03
C LYS A 353 45.23 -27.19 5.78
N SER A 354 44.60 -27.44 6.95
CA SER A 354 45.03 -28.49 7.89
C SER A 354 43.89 -29.33 8.47
N GLY A 355 42.75 -29.45 7.79
CA GLY A 355 41.64 -30.30 8.27
C GLY A 355 40.30 -30.03 7.59
N ALA A 356 39.23 -30.54 8.20
CA ALA A 356 37.86 -30.41 7.71
C ALA A 356 37.42 -28.95 7.48
N SER A 357 36.54 -28.75 6.50
CA SER A 357 35.96 -27.45 6.16
C SER A 357 35.27 -26.81 7.36
N ARG A 358 35.44 -25.49 7.48
CA ARG A 358 34.77 -24.67 8.49
C ARG A 358 33.50 -24.14 7.88
N ASN A 359 32.37 -24.47 8.49
CA ASN A 359 31.06 -24.06 7.98
C ASN A 359 30.36 -23.15 8.98
N LEU A 360 29.49 -22.29 8.49
CA LEU A 360 28.56 -21.50 9.28
C LEU A 360 27.14 -21.90 8.87
N GLU A 361 26.33 -22.31 9.84
CA GLU A 361 24.91 -22.56 9.62
C GLU A 361 24.16 -21.24 9.77
N ILE A 362 23.47 -20.84 8.71
CA ILE A 362 22.81 -19.54 8.62
C ILE A 362 21.41 -19.74 8.08
N GLU A 363 20.46 -19.01 8.66
CA GLU A 363 19.10 -18.90 8.17
C GLU A 363 18.81 -17.45 7.78
N PHE A 364 18.09 -17.29 6.68
CA PHE A 364 17.68 -16.04 6.09
C PHE A 364 16.18 -16.03 5.91
N GLN A 365 15.56 -14.89 6.22
CA GLN A 365 14.15 -14.66 5.97
C GLN A 365 13.92 -13.26 5.42
N TRP A 366 13.21 -13.15 4.30
CA TRP A 366 12.68 -11.90 3.76
C TRP A 366 11.16 -11.87 3.96
N SER A 367 10.65 -10.89 4.69
CA SER A 367 9.23 -10.75 4.96
C SER A 367 8.79 -9.29 5.06
N ASN A 368 7.49 -9.05 5.18
CA ASN A 368 6.90 -7.73 5.42
C ASN A 368 6.91 -7.30 6.90
N LYS A 369 7.43 -8.13 7.82
CA LYS A 369 7.41 -7.90 9.28
C LYS A 369 8.76 -7.51 9.85
#